data_AF-A0A352IBN0-F1
#
_entry.id   AF-A0A352IBN0-F1
#
_cell.length_a   1.000
_cell.length_b   1.000
_cell.length_c   1.000
_cell.angle_alpha   90.00
_cell.angle_beta   90.00
_cell.angle_gamma   90.00
#
_symmetry.space_group_name_H-M   'P 1'
#
loop_
_entity.id
_entity.type
_entity.pdbx_description
1 polymer ?
#
loop_
_entity_poly.entity_id
_entity_poly.type
_entity_poly.pdbx_seq_one_letter_code
_entity_poly.pdbx_strand_id
1 'polypeptide(L)'
;MTTHNMSDMTHHIQSRHTPGSTLLLGLLLALGTHTTALSQTRLWISGSAVPGGTQELTRFSTGTTGKYAFKFHGTLQPGKLYVQTREERTASTFYYAPKQVDSNIVNDGIAFASTRDTTDAAWAVLFGADNYRFTVTPADKRLEGELFAQWYEAWIVGGCVEDNQGSGSSAGQWQVGAGKAMTRSESDPNVWNWTGELKIYKSN
;
A
#
# COMPACT_ATOMS: atom_id res chain seq x y z
N MET A 1 59.74 -71.19 -19.61
CA MET A 1 60.15 -70.50 -18.37
C MET A 1 59.75 -69.04 -18.56
N THR A 2 58.72 -68.48 -17.93
CA THR A 2 58.18 -68.73 -16.60
C THR A 2 56.68 -68.45 -16.62
N THR A 3 55.92 -69.34 -15.98
CA THR A 3 54.47 -69.38 -15.80
C THR A 3 54.05 -68.60 -14.56
N HIS A 4 52.77 -68.19 -14.53
CA HIS A 4 51.78 -68.20 -13.42
C HIS A 4 50.65 -67.25 -13.86
N ASN A 5 49.35 -67.44 -13.64
CA ASN A 5 48.42 -68.42 -13.08
C ASN A 5 47.05 -67.68 -13.33
N MET A 6 45.86 -68.23 -13.43
CA MET A 6 45.26 -69.51 -13.14
C MET A 6 43.95 -69.51 -13.94
N SER A 7 43.66 -70.65 -14.55
CA SER A 7 42.34 -71.09 -14.98
C SER A 7 41.36 -71.16 -13.80
N ASP A 8 40.10 -70.75 -14.01
CA ASP A 8 38.91 -71.57 -13.70
C ASP A 8 37.64 -70.79 -14.07
N MET A 9 36.87 -71.25 -15.06
CA MET A 9 35.77 -72.22 -14.95
C MET A 9 34.40 -71.53 -14.84
N THR A 10 33.69 -71.64 -15.97
CA THR A 10 32.29 -72.07 -16.09
C THR A 10 31.09 -71.17 -15.74
N HIS A 11 30.16 -71.29 -16.70
CA HIS A 11 28.70 -71.42 -16.58
C HIS A 11 27.81 -70.18 -16.47
N HIS A 12 26.93 -70.14 -17.47
CA HIS A 12 25.51 -69.75 -17.41
C HIS A 12 25.22 -68.30 -16.95
N ILE A 13 24.26 -67.59 -17.53
CA ILE A 13 22.83 -67.86 -17.37
C ILE A 13 22.08 -67.01 -18.40
N GLN A 14 21.00 -67.63 -18.90
CA GLN A 14 19.87 -67.10 -19.64
C GLN A 14 19.37 -65.70 -19.22
N SER A 15 18.72 -64.97 -20.13
CA SER A 15 17.24 -64.88 -20.17
C SER A 15 16.79 -63.79 -21.16
N ARG A 16 15.96 -64.17 -22.15
CA ARG A 16 14.49 -63.94 -22.25
C ARG A 16 14.14 -62.55 -22.82
N HIS A 17 13.59 -62.50 -24.04
CA HIS A 17 12.16 -62.49 -24.39
C HIS A 17 11.43 -61.16 -24.10
N THR A 18 10.93 -60.54 -25.19
CA THR A 18 9.79 -59.60 -25.36
C THR A 18 8.49 -60.11 -24.68
N PRO A 19 7.29 -59.43 -24.66
CA PRO A 19 6.80 -58.13 -25.23
C PRO A 19 5.82 -57.32 -24.29
N GLY A 20 5.25 -56.19 -24.77
CA GLY A 20 3.82 -55.82 -24.54
C GLY A 20 3.40 -54.87 -23.38
N SER A 21 2.71 -53.78 -23.75
CA SER A 21 1.64 -52.99 -23.07
C SER A 21 1.58 -52.85 -21.53
N THR A 22 1.44 -51.63 -20.99
CA THR A 22 0.16 -50.94 -20.60
C THR A 22 0.41 -49.80 -19.57
N LEU A 23 -0.38 -48.70 -19.68
CA LEU A 23 -0.82 -47.74 -18.63
C LEU A 23 0.20 -46.81 -17.93
N LEU A 24 -0.04 -45.49 -17.88
CA LEU A 24 -0.94 -44.84 -16.92
C LEU A 24 -1.01 -43.30 -17.12
N LEU A 25 -2.20 -42.79 -16.84
CA LEU A 25 -2.69 -41.42 -16.75
C LEU A 25 -1.81 -40.46 -15.91
N GLY A 26 -1.77 -39.18 -16.29
CA GLY A 26 -1.21 -38.12 -15.46
C GLY A 26 -1.51 -36.70 -15.97
N LEU A 27 -2.80 -36.34 -16.12
CA LEU A 27 -3.19 -34.94 -16.32
C LEU A 27 -3.10 -34.22 -14.97
N LEU A 28 -2.00 -33.51 -14.73
CA LEU A 28 -1.84 -32.66 -13.56
C LEU A 28 -2.73 -31.42 -13.73
N LEU A 29 -3.93 -31.46 -13.14
CA LEU A 29 -4.71 -30.26 -12.88
C LEU A 29 -3.91 -29.40 -11.91
N ALA A 30 -3.26 -28.36 -12.42
CA ALA A 30 -2.72 -27.28 -11.62
C ALA A 30 -3.90 -26.61 -10.91
N LEU A 31 -4.21 -27.09 -9.70
CA LEU A 31 -4.98 -26.35 -8.72
C LEU A 31 -4.15 -25.11 -8.42
N GLY A 32 -4.42 -24.03 -9.16
CA GLY A 32 -3.97 -22.70 -8.81
C GLY A 32 -4.47 -22.45 -7.41
N THR A 33 -3.57 -22.49 -6.43
CA THR A 33 -3.89 -21.96 -5.12
C THR A 33 -4.11 -20.48 -5.37
N HIS A 34 -5.38 -20.07 -5.40
CA HIS A 34 -5.72 -18.68 -5.20
C HIS A 34 -5.21 -18.36 -3.80
N THR A 35 -3.97 -17.89 -3.72
CA THR A 35 -3.49 -17.20 -2.54
C THR A 35 -4.39 -15.98 -2.47
N THR A 36 -5.46 -16.07 -1.69
CA THR A 36 -6.13 -14.89 -1.22
C THR A 36 -5.09 -14.18 -0.38
N ALA A 37 -4.32 -13.29 -1.02
CA ALA A 37 -3.51 -12.33 -0.30
C ALA A 37 -4.49 -11.66 0.66
N LEU A 38 -4.33 -11.93 1.96
CA LEU A 38 -5.10 -11.24 2.98
C LEU A 38 -4.84 -9.77 2.72
N SER A 39 -5.86 -9.10 2.19
CA SER A 39 -5.77 -7.69 1.89
C SER A 39 -5.46 -7.00 3.19
N GLN A 40 -4.30 -6.34 3.27
CA GLN A 40 -4.00 -5.54 4.44
C GLN A 40 -5.12 -4.52 4.59
N THR A 41 -5.83 -4.54 5.70
CA THR A 41 -7.02 -3.70 5.91
C THR A 41 -6.72 -2.45 6.72
N ARG A 42 -5.60 -2.42 7.44
CA ARG A 42 -5.15 -1.32 8.32
C ARG A 42 -3.63 -1.22 8.27
N LEU A 43 -3.10 -0.01 8.34
CA LEU A 43 -1.67 0.26 8.48
C LEU A 43 -1.50 1.39 9.49
N TRP A 44 -0.36 1.39 10.16
CA TRP A 44 0.00 2.41 11.11
C TRP A 44 1.38 2.96 10.80
N ILE A 45 1.63 4.18 11.25
CA ILE A 45 2.97 4.74 11.36
C ILE A 45 3.37 4.90 12.81
N SER A 46 4.67 4.78 13.06
CA SER A 46 5.28 5.01 14.37
C SER A 46 6.72 5.48 14.22
N GLY A 47 7.38 5.79 15.34
CA GLY A 47 8.78 6.20 15.37
C GLY A 47 8.97 7.63 15.85
N SER A 48 10.23 8.08 15.93
CA SER A 48 10.57 9.39 16.48
C SER A 48 10.08 10.55 15.61
N ALA A 49 9.81 10.30 14.33
CA ALA A 49 9.29 11.29 13.42
C ALA A 49 7.79 11.56 13.57
N VAL A 50 7.05 10.70 14.28
CA VAL A 50 5.58 10.76 14.34
C VAL A 50 5.12 11.43 15.65
N PRO A 51 4.59 12.67 15.61
CA PRO A 51 4.10 13.35 16.81
C PRO A 51 2.96 12.57 17.47
N GLY A 52 2.95 12.51 18.80
CA GLY A 52 1.89 11.80 19.54
C GLY A 52 1.99 10.27 19.49
N GLY A 53 3.02 9.70 18.86
CA GLY A 53 3.27 8.25 18.84
C GLY A 53 2.66 7.54 17.64
N THR A 54 2.14 6.34 17.84
CA THR A 54 1.58 5.54 16.74
C THR A 54 0.29 6.15 16.20
N GLN A 55 0.16 6.25 14.88
CA GLN A 55 -1.03 6.75 14.19
C GLN A 55 -1.50 5.79 13.11
N GLU A 56 -2.82 5.64 12.94
CA GLU A 56 -3.39 4.84 11.85
C GLU A 56 -3.42 5.62 10.53
N LEU A 57 -3.13 4.95 9.42
CA LEU A 57 -3.24 5.50 8.07
C LEU A 57 -4.67 5.44 7.56
N THR A 58 -5.11 6.49 6.85
CA THR A 58 -6.42 6.52 6.21
C THR A 58 -6.46 5.56 5.02
N ARG A 59 -7.39 4.61 5.04
CA ARG A 59 -7.57 3.64 3.94
C ARG A 59 -8.41 4.21 2.80
N PHE A 60 -7.95 4.00 1.57
CA PHE A 60 -8.65 4.33 0.32
C PHE A 60 -8.79 3.09 -0.57
N SER A 61 -9.97 2.94 -1.19
CA SER A 61 -10.20 1.90 -2.21
C SER A 61 -9.47 2.25 -3.50
N THR A 62 -8.84 1.25 -4.14
CA THR A 62 -8.19 1.41 -5.45
C THR A 62 -9.13 1.09 -6.62
N GLY A 63 -10.42 0.85 -6.36
CA GLY A 63 -11.38 0.35 -7.35
C GLY A 63 -11.24 -1.15 -7.65
N THR A 64 -10.21 -1.81 -7.14
CA THR A 64 -10.06 -3.27 -7.19
C THR A 64 -10.37 -3.88 -5.83
N THR A 65 -11.29 -4.85 -5.78
CA THR A 65 -11.66 -5.55 -4.54
C THR A 65 -10.44 -6.14 -3.85
N GLY A 66 -10.29 -5.84 -2.56
CA GLY A 66 -9.17 -6.34 -1.77
C GLY A 66 -7.82 -5.67 -2.09
N LYS A 67 -7.80 -4.55 -2.81
CA LYS A 67 -6.60 -3.71 -2.94
C LYS A 67 -6.88 -2.31 -2.42
N TYR A 68 -6.09 -1.90 -1.44
CA TYR A 68 -6.21 -0.60 -0.79
C TYR A 68 -4.92 0.19 -0.94
N ALA A 69 -5.07 1.51 -1.00
CA ALA A 69 -4.01 2.46 -0.73
C ALA A 69 -4.21 3.01 0.69
N PHE A 70 -3.12 3.36 1.37
CA PHE A 70 -3.14 3.92 2.71
C PHE A 70 -2.44 5.26 2.68
N LYS A 71 -3.11 6.30 3.16
CA LYS A 71 -2.64 7.68 3.06
C LYS A 71 -2.37 8.26 4.44
N PHE A 72 -1.34 9.08 4.48
CA PHE A 72 -1.07 10.00 5.58
C PHE A 72 -1.14 11.43 5.06
N HIS A 73 -1.61 12.32 5.94
CA HIS A 73 -1.50 13.76 5.79
C HIS A 73 -1.23 14.35 7.17
N GLY A 74 -0.29 15.30 7.25
CA GLY A 74 -0.07 16.06 8.48
C GLY A 74 1.39 16.26 8.83
N THR A 75 1.64 16.45 10.12
CA THR A 75 2.93 16.85 10.65
C THR A 75 3.86 15.67 10.89
N LEU A 76 5.11 15.78 10.43
CA LEU A 76 6.21 14.90 10.83
C LEU A 76 7.39 15.74 11.32
N GLN A 77 8.17 15.16 12.23
CA GLN A 77 9.41 15.75 12.77
C GLN A 77 10.63 15.02 12.21
N PRO A 78 11.83 15.62 12.25
CA PRO A 78 13.04 14.94 11.84
C PRO A 78 13.23 13.64 12.64
N GLY A 79 13.51 12.52 11.97
CA GLY A 79 13.68 11.24 12.64
C GLY A 79 13.38 10.02 11.78
N LYS A 80 12.99 8.93 12.46
CA LYS A 80 12.65 7.65 11.86
C LYS A 80 11.14 7.46 11.84
N LEU A 81 10.61 7.06 10.69
CA LEU A 81 9.22 6.67 10.49
C LEU A 81 9.17 5.19 10.09
N TYR A 82 8.33 4.41 10.76
CA TYR A 82 8.08 3.01 10.42
C TYR A 82 6.64 2.87 9.93
N VAL A 83 6.44 2.24 8.78
CA VAL A 83 5.11 1.80 8.33
C VAL A 83 4.91 0.36 8.77
N GLN A 84 3.90 0.09 9.59
CA GLN A 84 3.71 -1.19 10.27
C GLN A 84 2.30 -1.75 10.13
N THR A 85 2.19 -3.09 10.18
CA THR A 85 0.94 -3.81 9.97
C THR A 85 0.07 -3.97 11.20
N ARG A 86 0.50 -3.45 12.36
CA ARG A 86 -0.20 -3.48 13.64
C ARG A 86 0.04 -2.17 14.38
N GLU A 87 -0.92 -1.77 15.20
CA GLU A 87 -0.80 -0.61 16.09
C GLU A 87 0.35 -0.81 17.08
N GLU A 88 0.32 -1.93 17.80
CA GLU A 88 1.34 -2.27 18.79
C GLU A 88 2.46 -3.12 18.20
N ARG A 89 3.69 -2.81 18.63
CA ARG A 89 4.88 -3.59 18.26
C ARG A 89 4.88 -4.93 18.99
N THR A 90 4.45 -5.96 18.26
CA THR A 90 4.51 -7.37 18.68
C THR A 90 5.45 -8.18 17.79
N ALA A 91 5.78 -9.40 18.21
CA ALA A 91 6.52 -10.36 17.37
C ALA A 91 5.83 -10.68 16.03
N SER A 92 4.52 -10.41 15.93
CA SER A 92 3.70 -10.64 14.74
C SER A 92 3.59 -9.42 13.79
N THR A 93 4.27 -8.32 14.13
CA THR A 93 4.31 -7.09 13.33
C THR A 93 5.20 -7.29 12.11
N PHE A 94 4.76 -6.78 10.97
CA PHE A 94 5.60 -6.56 9.80
C PHE A 94 5.76 -5.06 9.57
N TYR A 95 6.93 -4.70 9.07
CA TYR A 95 7.31 -3.36 8.65
C TYR A 95 7.46 -3.33 7.14
N TYR A 96 7.05 -2.23 6.51
CA TYR A 96 7.32 -1.97 5.10
C TYR A 96 8.60 -1.14 5.01
N ALA A 97 9.72 -1.87 4.89
CA ALA A 97 11.07 -1.33 4.83
C ALA A 97 11.40 -0.85 3.42
N PRO A 98 11.99 0.34 3.25
CA PRO A 98 12.47 0.78 1.93
C PRO A 98 13.52 -0.20 1.41
N LYS A 99 13.53 -0.47 0.10
CA LYS A 99 14.58 -1.31 -0.50
C LYS A 99 15.96 -0.66 -0.53
N GLN A 100 16.01 0.67 -0.39
CA GLN A 100 17.23 1.43 -0.26
C GLN A 100 17.29 1.96 1.17
N VAL A 101 18.35 1.61 1.89
CA VAL A 101 18.56 2.06 3.28
C VAL A 101 18.57 3.60 3.32
N ASP A 102 18.05 4.16 4.41
CA ASP A 102 17.95 5.61 4.62
C ASP A 102 17.11 6.37 3.56
N SER A 103 16.22 5.67 2.85
CA SER A 103 15.27 6.32 1.94
C SER A 103 14.42 7.36 2.66
N ASN A 104 14.35 8.55 2.08
CA ASN A 104 13.50 9.63 2.58
C ASN A 104 12.02 9.32 2.34
N ILE A 105 11.16 9.73 3.26
CA ILE A 105 9.70 9.65 3.11
C ILE A 105 9.21 10.51 1.94
N VAL A 106 9.91 11.61 1.63
CA VAL A 106 9.69 12.41 0.41
C VAL A 106 10.43 11.75 -0.74
N ASN A 107 9.69 11.15 -1.67
CA ASN A 107 10.22 10.40 -2.81
C ASN A 107 9.14 10.15 -3.90
N ASP A 108 9.61 9.84 -5.11
CA ASP A 108 8.77 9.56 -6.30
C ASP A 108 8.33 8.08 -6.41
N GLY A 109 7.99 7.45 -5.29
CA GLY A 109 7.45 6.09 -5.26
C GLY A 109 8.52 5.01 -5.15
N ILE A 110 9.20 4.92 -4.01
CA ILE A 110 10.20 3.88 -3.73
C ILE A 110 9.55 2.53 -3.43
N ALA A 111 10.15 1.46 -3.94
CA ALA A 111 9.74 0.10 -3.64
C ALA A 111 10.13 -0.31 -2.21
N PHE A 112 9.27 -1.08 -1.55
CA PHE A 112 9.51 -1.60 -0.21
C PHE A 112 9.46 -3.12 -0.14
N ALA A 113 9.97 -3.68 0.95
CA ALA A 113 9.85 -5.08 1.33
C ALA A 113 9.17 -5.21 2.70
N SER A 114 8.43 -6.30 2.90
CA SER A 114 7.90 -6.64 4.22
C SER A 114 8.95 -7.37 5.03
N THR A 115 9.25 -6.88 6.24
CA THR A 115 10.23 -7.49 7.15
C THR A 115 9.71 -7.48 8.58
N ARG A 116 10.26 -8.34 9.43
CA ARG A 116 10.07 -8.27 10.90
C ARG A 116 11.26 -7.62 11.61
N ASP A 117 12.38 -7.48 10.90
CA ASP A 117 13.58 -6.81 11.40
C ASP A 117 13.39 -5.28 11.30
N THR A 118 13.76 -4.57 12.36
CA THR A 118 13.59 -3.12 12.46
C THR A 118 14.87 -2.34 12.16
N THR A 119 16.01 -3.02 12.01
CA THR A 119 17.34 -2.41 11.85
C THR A 119 17.33 -1.40 10.69
N ASP A 120 16.84 -1.83 9.53
CA ASP A 120 16.78 -1.02 8.29
C ASP A 120 15.36 -0.79 7.78
N ALA A 121 14.36 -0.90 8.66
CA ALA A 121 12.95 -0.76 8.27
C ALA A 121 12.41 0.67 8.33
N ALA A 122 13.23 1.63 8.76
CA ALA A 122 12.85 3.02 8.90
C ALA A 122 12.92 3.77 7.57
N TRP A 123 11.92 4.62 7.33
CA TRP A 123 11.99 5.73 6.40
C TRP A 123 12.57 6.94 7.12
N ALA A 124 13.50 7.63 6.48
CA ALA A 124 14.07 8.86 7.01
C ALA A 124 13.07 10.01 6.82
N VAL A 125 12.88 10.82 7.86
CA VAL A 125 12.24 12.13 7.76
C VAL A 125 13.33 13.15 8.02
N LEU A 126 13.74 13.88 6.98
CA LEU A 126 14.95 14.70 7.03
C LEU A 126 14.75 16.04 7.74
N PHE A 127 13.53 16.59 7.73
CA PHE A 127 13.22 17.86 8.38
C PHE A 127 11.76 17.91 8.85
N GLY A 128 11.46 18.80 9.79
CA GLY A 128 10.11 18.97 10.31
C GLY A 128 9.24 19.81 9.38
N ALA A 129 8.00 19.38 9.14
CA ALA A 129 7.00 20.14 8.41
C ALA A 129 5.59 19.65 8.76
N ASP A 130 4.57 20.50 8.53
CA ASP A 130 3.16 20.26 8.84
C ASP A 130 2.33 19.75 7.64
N ASN A 131 2.96 19.66 6.47
CA ASN A 131 2.35 19.42 5.17
C ASN A 131 2.94 18.18 4.46
N TYR A 132 3.25 17.14 5.21
CA TYR A 132 3.60 15.85 4.60
C TYR A 132 2.35 15.16 4.05
N ARG A 133 2.50 14.55 2.87
CA ARG A 133 1.55 13.58 2.31
C ARG A 133 2.33 12.37 1.83
N PHE A 134 1.90 11.17 2.16
CA PHE A 134 2.42 9.97 1.51
C PHE A 134 1.33 8.93 1.32
N THR A 135 1.51 8.11 0.29
CA THR A 135 0.65 6.98 -0.05
C THR A 135 1.45 5.70 -0.01
N VAL A 136 0.93 4.71 0.71
CA VAL A 136 1.45 3.34 0.74
C VAL A 136 0.49 2.47 -0.06
N THR A 137 1.00 1.79 -1.08
CA THR A 137 0.24 0.88 -1.92
C THR A 137 0.81 -0.53 -1.80
N PRO A 138 0.31 -1.37 -0.87
CA PRO A 138 0.83 -2.71 -0.63
C PRO A 138 0.74 -3.66 -1.83
N ALA A 139 -0.28 -3.49 -2.68
CA ALA A 139 -0.44 -4.29 -3.89
C ALA A 139 0.75 -4.13 -4.84
N ASP A 140 1.28 -2.91 -4.95
CA ASP A 140 2.39 -2.56 -5.83
C ASP A 140 3.73 -2.55 -5.09
N LYS A 141 3.70 -2.69 -3.76
CA LYS A 141 4.84 -2.56 -2.84
C LYS A 141 5.58 -1.24 -3.03
N ARG A 142 4.81 -0.15 -3.16
CA ARG A 142 5.35 1.21 -3.34
C ARG A 142 4.88 2.15 -2.25
N LEU A 143 5.78 3.03 -1.82
CA LEU A 143 5.47 4.19 -1.01
C LEU A 143 5.94 5.42 -1.78
N GLU A 144 5.06 6.38 -2.00
CA GLU A 144 5.37 7.70 -2.57
C GLU A 144 5.04 8.77 -1.54
N GLY A 145 5.84 9.83 -1.47
CA GLY A 145 5.59 10.89 -0.50
C GLY A 145 6.13 12.23 -0.96
N GLU A 146 5.49 13.28 -0.50
CA GLU A 146 5.75 14.66 -0.90
C GLU A 146 5.49 15.61 0.26
N LEU A 147 6.02 16.83 0.11
CA LEU A 147 5.50 17.99 0.79
C LEU A 147 4.57 18.69 -0.17
N PHE A 148 3.31 18.83 0.22
CA PHE A 148 2.33 19.48 -0.65
C PHE A 148 2.20 20.95 -0.29
N ALA A 149 1.97 21.79 -1.29
CA ALA A 149 1.61 23.17 -1.05
C ALA A 149 0.24 23.22 -0.36
N GLN A 150 0.19 23.77 0.86
CA GLN A 150 -1.07 23.94 1.56
C GLN A 150 -1.99 24.86 0.75
N TRP A 151 -3.27 24.53 0.75
CA TRP A 151 -4.30 25.41 0.20
C TRP A 151 -4.49 26.58 1.17
N TYR A 152 -4.62 27.79 0.64
CA TYR A 152 -4.90 28.98 1.45
C TYR A 152 -6.39 29.24 1.62
N GLU A 153 -7.20 28.66 0.73
CA GLU A 153 -8.64 28.85 0.67
C GLU A 153 -9.30 27.56 0.15
N ALA A 154 -10.47 27.22 0.68
CA ALA A 154 -11.31 26.13 0.18
C ALA A 154 -12.77 26.57 0.17
N TRP A 155 -13.54 26.05 -0.79
CA TRP A 155 -14.96 26.37 -0.96
C TRP A 155 -15.75 25.10 -1.25
N ILE A 156 -16.97 25.04 -0.71
CA ILE A 156 -17.98 24.10 -1.18
C ILE A 156 -18.79 24.78 -2.29
N VAL A 157 -18.91 24.11 -3.44
CA VAL A 157 -19.59 24.60 -4.65
C VAL A 157 -20.57 23.54 -5.17
N GLY A 158 -21.49 23.95 -6.04
CA GLY A 158 -22.46 23.07 -6.69
C GLY A 158 -23.87 23.16 -6.09
N GLY A 159 -24.80 22.49 -6.77
CA GLY A 159 -26.25 22.58 -6.49
C GLY A 159 -26.70 22.26 -5.07
N CYS A 160 -25.84 21.66 -4.23
CA CYS A 160 -26.14 21.34 -2.84
C CYS A 160 -26.03 22.54 -1.87
N VAL A 161 -25.33 23.62 -2.23
CA VAL A 161 -25.08 24.79 -1.36
C VAL A 161 -25.47 26.13 -1.96
N GLU A 162 -26.05 26.11 -3.16
CA GLU A 162 -26.54 27.31 -3.86
C GLU A 162 -27.76 27.90 -3.12
N ASP A 163 -27.90 29.23 -3.02
CA ASP A 163 -29.09 29.89 -2.47
C ASP A 163 -29.98 30.52 -3.56
N ASN A 164 -29.42 31.17 -4.59
CA ASN A 164 -30.16 31.58 -5.81
C ASN A 164 -29.25 32.31 -6.83
N GLN A 165 -28.32 31.63 -7.51
CA GLN A 165 -27.54 32.29 -8.57
C GLN A 165 -27.34 31.41 -9.82
N GLY A 166 -27.77 31.95 -10.97
CA GLY A 166 -27.61 31.34 -12.29
C GLY A 166 -28.90 30.97 -13.02
N SER A 167 -29.92 31.84 -13.04
CA SER A 167 -31.02 31.75 -14.03
C SER A 167 -30.55 32.23 -15.41
N GLY A 168 -29.40 31.74 -15.85
CA GLY A 168 -28.72 32.16 -17.06
C GLY A 168 -27.76 31.07 -17.47
N SER A 169 -28.01 30.49 -18.61
CA SER A 169 -27.21 29.44 -19.23
C SER A 169 -25.71 29.73 -19.12
N SER A 170 -24.99 28.77 -18.52
CA SER A 170 -23.59 28.43 -18.83
C SER A 170 -22.46 28.84 -17.86
N ALA A 171 -22.69 29.43 -16.68
CA ALA A 171 -21.54 29.78 -15.82
C ALA A 171 -21.69 29.75 -14.28
N GLY A 172 -22.89 29.73 -13.68
CA GLY A 172 -23.03 30.01 -12.24
C GLY A 172 -22.79 28.85 -11.25
N GLN A 173 -22.85 27.58 -11.72
CA GLN A 173 -23.10 26.43 -10.83
C GLN A 173 -21.85 25.72 -10.30
N TRP A 174 -20.66 26.09 -10.78
CA TRP A 174 -19.39 25.43 -10.42
C TRP A 174 -18.24 26.44 -10.25
N GLN A 175 -18.57 27.68 -9.90
CA GLN A 175 -17.59 28.74 -9.72
C GLN A 175 -17.35 29.02 -8.24
N VAL A 176 -16.07 29.22 -7.90
CA VAL A 176 -15.63 29.59 -6.55
C VAL A 176 -16.33 30.86 -6.05
N GLY A 177 -16.56 31.86 -6.92
CA GLY A 177 -17.25 33.10 -6.58
C GLY A 177 -18.71 32.93 -6.13
N ALA A 178 -19.33 31.80 -6.44
CA ALA A 178 -20.68 31.42 -6.00
C ALA A 178 -20.66 30.35 -4.89
N GLY A 179 -19.48 29.88 -4.48
CA GLY A 179 -19.30 28.87 -3.44
C GLY A 179 -19.41 29.44 -2.02
N LYS A 180 -19.59 28.55 -1.05
CA LYS A 180 -19.51 28.92 0.37
C LYS A 180 -18.08 28.64 0.86
N ALA A 181 -17.43 29.66 1.40
CA ALA A 181 -16.07 29.55 1.92
C ALA A 181 -16.04 28.60 3.13
N MET A 182 -15.03 27.75 3.17
CA MET A 182 -14.74 26.87 4.31
C MET A 182 -13.75 27.58 5.25
N THR A 183 -13.85 27.28 6.54
CA THR A 183 -12.91 27.76 7.56
C THR A 183 -11.84 26.71 7.80
N ARG A 184 -10.56 27.10 7.65
CA ARG A 184 -9.43 26.23 7.99
C ARG A 184 -9.38 25.99 9.50
N SER A 185 -9.10 24.76 9.91
CA SER A 185 -8.90 24.43 11.32
C SER A 185 -7.69 25.20 11.89
N GLU A 186 -7.82 25.67 13.14
CA GLU A 186 -6.74 26.35 13.86
C GLU A 186 -5.66 25.37 14.34
N SER A 187 -6.02 24.09 14.54
CA SER A 187 -5.13 23.05 15.07
C SER A 187 -4.52 22.15 14.00
N ASP A 188 -5.10 22.13 12.79
CA ASP A 188 -4.59 21.35 11.65
C ASP A 188 -4.76 22.15 10.34
N PRO A 189 -3.68 22.69 9.76
CA PRO A 189 -3.76 23.50 8.54
C PRO A 189 -4.26 22.71 7.31
N ASN A 190 -4.40 21.39 7.41
CA ASN A 190 -4.85 20.53 6.34
C ASN A 190 -6.34 20.17 6.44
N VAL A 191 -7.03 20.62 7.48
CA VAL A 191 -8.46 20.36 7.71
C VAL A 191 -9.28 21.63 7.45
N TRP A 192 -10.35 21.47 6.68
CA TRP A 192 -11.28 22.54 6.33
C TRP A 192 -12.69 22.17 6.78
N ASN A 193 -13.36 23.10 7.45
CA ASN A 193 -14.69 22.91 8.00
C ASN A 193 -15.67 23.87 7.34
N TRP A 194 -16.86 23.39 7.04
CA TRP A 194 -17.98 24.22 6.67
C TRP A 194 -19.25 23.69 7.31
N THR A 195 -20.05 24.59 7.86
CA THR A 195 -21.36 24.27 8.44
C THR A 195 -22.40 25.15 7.77
N GLY A 196 -23.42 24.51 7.24
CA GLY A 196 -24.57 25.17 6.63
C GLY A 196 -25.58 24.15 6.14
N GLU A 197 -26.74 24.64 5.73
CA GLU A 197 -27.79 23.77 5.22
C GLU A 197 -27.46 23.31 3.80
N LEU A 198 -27.63 22.01 3.55
CA LEU A 198 -27.63 21.46 2.19
C LEU A 198 -29.05 21.52 1.62
N LYS A 199 -29.15 21.89 0.34
CA LYS A 199 -30.41 21.81 -0.40
C LYS A 199 -30.92 20.37 -0.43
N ILE A 200 -32.20 20.21 -0.13
CA ILE A 200 -32.92 18.94 -0.31
C ILE A 200 -33.29 18.83 -1.79
N TYR A 201 -32.81 17.78 -2.45
CA TYR A 201 -33.23 17.46 -3.82
C TYR A 201 -34.71 17.05 -3.81
N LYS A 202 -35.57 17.82 -4.48
CA LYS A 202 -36.93 17.39 -4.80
C LYS A 202 -36.91 16.75 -6.19
N SER A 203 -37.07 15.42 -6.26
CA SER A 203 -37.42 14.78 -7.53
C SER A 203 -38.85 15.17 -7.87
N ASN A 204 -39.03 15.87 -8.98
CA ASN A 204 -40.34 16.00 -9.62
C ASN A 204 -40.71 14.68 -10.32
#